data_AF-A0A0V0H6T6-F1
#
_entry.id   AF-A0A0V0H6T6-F1
#
_cell.length_a   1.000
_cell.length_b   1.000
_cell.length_c   1.000
_cell.angle_alpha   90.00
_cell.angle_beta   90.00
_cell.angle_gamma   90.00
#
_symmetry.space_group_name_H-M   'P 1'
#
loop_
_entity.id
_entity.type
_entity.pdbx_description
1 polymer ?
#
loop_
_entity_poly.entity_id
_entity_poly.type
_entity_poly.pdbx_seq_one_letter_code
_entity_poly.pdbx_strand_id
1 'polypeptide(L)'
;MNGVTVEKLDLVNTSGTLLPIPKPGSNMTIKADVSVKNPNYSSFRYSNTTTTISYRDTVVGEARGPPGKSKARKTMRMNVTIDIITDKIVSHPGLQDDISSGLLTMNSYTSVGGRVKLLNMIKKYVVVKMNCSITVNITSQSIQDQKCTKKVKL
;
A
#
# COMPACT_ATOMS: atom_id res chain seq x y z
N MET A 1 -8.66 -5.29 -4.45
CA MET A 1 -7.50 -5.16 -5.36
C MET A 1 -7.87 -5.91 -6.64
N ASN A 2 -7.57 -5.37 -7.82
CA ASN A 2 -7.98 -6.00 -9.09
C ASN A 2 -6.84 -6.79 -9.75
N GLY A 3 -5.59 -6.42 -9.49
CA GLY A 3 -4.41 -7.11 -10.01
C GLY A 3 -3.13 -6.55 -9.40
N VAL A 4 -2.08 -7.37 -9.39
CA VAL A 4 -0.73 -7.02 -8.90
C VAL A 4 0.28 -7.61 -9.88
N THR A 5 1.29 -6.82 -10.22
CA THR A 5 2.38 -7.22 -11.11
C THR A 5 3.69 -6.78 -10.48
N VAL A 6 4.63 -7.70 -10.30
CA VAL A 6 5.98 -7.39 -9.86
C VAL A 6 6.81 -7.07 -11.10
N GLU A 7 7.34 -5.86 -11.18
CA GLU A 7 8.13 -5.42 -12.36
C GLU A 7 9.62 -5.61 -12.15
N LYS A 8 10.09 -5.48 -10.91
CA LYS A 8 11.50 -5.63 -10.56
C LYS A 8 11.61 -6.41 -9.26
N LEU A 9 12.30 -7.55 -9.31
CA LEU A 9 12.68 -8.35 -8.16
C LEU A 9 13.83 -9.28 -8.57
N ASP A 10 14.99 -9.09 -7.96
CA ASP A 10 16.12 -10.01 -8.12
C ASP A 10 16.12 -10.98 -6.94
N LEU A 11 16.07 -12.28 -7.20
CA LEU A 11 16.09 -13.32 -6.17
C LEU A 11 17.43 -14.07 -6.18
N VAL A 12 17.90 -14.46 -5.01
CA VAL A 12 19.06 -15.35 -4.85
C VAL A 12 18.67 -16.59 -4.04
N ASN A 13 19.21 -17.73 -4.45
CA ASN A 13 19.09 -18.97 -3.70
C ASN A 13 20.23 -19.04 -2.68
N THR A 14 19.91 -19.00 -1.39
CA THR A 14 20.91 -19.15 -0.33
C THR A 14 20.88 -20.59 0.17
N SER A 15 22.04 -21.25 0.20
CA SER A 15 22.17 -22.60 0.77
C SER A 15 21.73 -22.57 2.24
N GLY A 16 20.57 -23.17 2.55
CA GLY A 16 20.01 -23.21 3.91
C GLY A 16 18.62 -22.57 4.09
N THR A 17 18.08 -21.86 3.07
CA THR A 17 16.70 -21.35 3.11
C THR A 17 15.80 -22.13 2.14
N LEU A 18 14.57 -22.44 2.57
CA LEU A 18 13.58 -23.16 1.77
C LEU A 18 12.96 -22.30 0.65
N LEU A 19 13.14 -20.98 0.70
CA LEU A 19 12.60 -20.01 -0.25
C LEU A 19 13.70 -19.06 -0.78
N PRO A 20 13.61 -18.61 -2.04
CA PRO A 20 14.48 -17.57 -2.57
C PRO A 20 14.27 -16.25 -1.83
N ILE A 21 15.35 -15.56 -1.48
CA ILE A 21 15.29 -14.25 -0.85
C ILE A 21 15.64 -13.15 -1.85
N PRO A 22 15.15 -11.90 -1.66
CA PRO A 22 15.62 -10.76 -2.44
C PRO A 22 17.14 -10.63 -2.38
N LYS A 23 17.78 -10.39 -3.53
CA LYS A 23 19.21 -10.14 -3.62
C LYS A 23 19.56 -8.94 -2.74
N PRO A 24 20.58 -9.04 -1.85
CA PRO A 24 21.06 -7.89 -1.10
C PRO A 24 21.44 -6.74 -2.04
N GLY A 25 21.01 -5.52 -1.73
CA GLY A 25 21.20 -4.34 -2.56
C GLY A 25 20.21 -4.19 -3.72
N SER A 26 19.23 -5.10 -3.85
CA SER A 26 18.14 -4.94 -4.83
C SER A 26 16.95 -4.19 -4.25
N ASN A 27 16.19 -3.53 -5.13
CA ASN A 27 14.90 -2.92 -4.78
C ASN A 27 13.81 -3.68 -5.52
N MET A 28 12.64 -3.77 -4.89
CA MET A 28 11.45 -4.36 -5.48
C MET A 28 10.51 -3.24 -5.94
N THR A 29 10.02 -3.35 -7.18
CA THR A 29 8.98 -2.46 -7.72
C THR A 29 7.76 -3.28 -8.12
N ILE A 30 6.59 -2.87 -7.62
CA ILE A 30 5.31 -3.52 -7.85
C ILE A 30 4.33 -2.51 -8.45
N LYS A 31 3.61 -2.90 -9.49
CA LYS A 31 2.41 -2.18 -9.96
C LYS A 31 1.16 -2.88 -9.49
N ALA A 32 0.27 -2.13 -8.86
CA ALA A 32 -1.01 -2.63 -8.37
C ALA A 32 -2.17 -1.87 -9.02
N ASP A 33 -3.15 -2.60 -9.56
CA ASP A 33 -4.46 -2.06 -9.92
C ASP A 33 -5.37 -2.12 -8.68
N VAL A 34 -5.65 -0.94 -8.13
CA VAL A 34 -6.46 -0.78 -6.92
C VAL A 34 -7.79 -0.10 -7.22
N SER A 35 -8.85 -0.64 -6.62
CA SER A 35 -10.19 -0.06 -6.62
C SER A 35 -10.41 0.69 -5.31
N VAL A 36 -10.68 1.99 -5.39
CA VAL A 36 -10.96 2.85 -4.23
C VAL A 36 -12.42 3.30 -4.28
N LYS A 37 -13.20 2.88 -3.29
CA LYS A 37 -14.59 3.32 -3.12
C LYS A 37 -14.65 4.61 -2.33
N ASN A 38 -15.34 5.62 -2.86
CA ASN A 38 -15.72 6.79 -2.07
C ASN A 38 -17.12 6.57 -1.48
N PRO A 39 -17.24 6.28 -0.18
CA PRO A 39 -18.54 6.08 0.46
C PRO A 39 -19.28 7.39 0.72
N ASN A 40 -18.63 8.54 0.55
CA ASN A 40 -19.22 9.84 0.85
C ASN A 40 -20.20 10.26 -0.25
N TYR A 41 -21.16 11.11 0.11
CA TYR A 41 -22.15 11.70 -0.80
C TYR A 41 -21.62 12.92 -1.57
N SER A 42 -20.30 13.13 -1.56
CA SER A 42 -19.65 14.25 -2.23
C SER A 42 -18.43 13.80 -3.00
N SER A 43 -18.16 14.49 -4.11
CA SER A 43 -16.97 14.19 -4.91
C SER A 43 -15.72 14.74 -4.24
N PHE A 44 -14.64 13.97 -4.26
CA PHE A 44 -13.34 14.34 -3.73
C PHE A 44 -12.32 14.38 -4.86
N ARG A 45 -11.69 15.54 -5.08
CA ARG A 45 -10.60 15.71 -6.05
C ARG A 45 -9.28 15.83 -5.30
N TYR A 46 -8.31 15.00 -5.65
CA TYR A 46 -7.03 14.88 -4.96
C TYR A 46 -5.87 14.99 -5.93
N SER A 47 -4.72 15.44 -5.42
CA SER A 47 -3.43 15.46 -6.13
C SER A 47 -2.75 14.09 -6.08
N ASN A 48 -1.51 14.00 -6.57
CA ASN A 48 -0.68 12.80 -6.42
C ASN A 48 -0.72 12.31 -4.97
N THR A 49 -0.85 11.00 -4.80
CA THR A 49 -0.95 10.37 -3.50
C THR A 49 0.35 9.66 -3.19
N THR A 50 0.85 9.86 -1.98
CA THR A 50 2.00 9.13 -1.45
C THR A 50 1.53 8.34 -0.24
N THR A 51 1.90 7.06 -0.22
CA THR A 51 1.60 6.13 0.87
C THR A 51 2.92 5.59 1.38
N THR A 52 3.20 5.77 2.66
CA THR A 52 4.35 5.16 3.31
C THR A 52 4.05 3.70 3.59
N ILE A 53 5.01 2.82 3.32
CA ILE A 53 4.93 1.39 3.63
C ILE A 53 5.97 1.07 4.69
N SER A 54 5.54 0.33 5.70
CA SER A 54 6.35 -0.04 6.85
C SER A 54 6.20 -1.52 7.17
N TYR A 55 7.30 -2.09 7.63
CA TYR A 55 7.39 -3.45 8.14
C TYR A 55 7.96 -3.37 9.55
N ARG A 56 7.22 -3.92 10.55
CA ARG A 56 7.59 -3.88 11.98
C ARG A 56 8.14 -2.51 12.41
N ASP A 57 7.34 -1.48 12.19
CA ASP A 57 7.61 -0.06 12.48
C ASP A 57 8.79 0.60 11.75
N THR A 58 9.42 -0.12 10.82
CA THR A 58 10.48 0.41 9.96
C THR A 58 9.91 0.81 8.61
N VAL A 59 10.15 2.03 8.15
CA VAL A 59 9.75 2.47 6.80
C VAL A 59 10.64 1.79 5.75
N VAL A 60 10.01 0.92 4.96
CA VAL A 60 10.67 0.09 3.94
C VAL A 60 10.41 0.58 2.51
N GLY A 61 9.43 1.45 2.31
CA GLY A 61 9.11 1.91 0.97
C GLY A 61 7.98 2.92 0.90
N GLU A 62 7.60 3.23 -0.32
CA GLU A 62 6.49 4.12 -0.62
C GLU A 62 5.69 3.65 -1.83
N ALA A 63 4.42 4.01 -1.86
CA ALA A 63 3.55 3.82 -3.00
C ALA A 63 3.04 5.16 -3.51
N ARG A 64 3.07 5.34 -4.82
CA ARG A 64 2.69 6.57 -5.53
C ARG A 64 1.48 6.29 -6.41
N GLY A 65 0.42 7.08 -6.21
CA GLY A 65 -0.79 7.04 -7.03
C GLY A 65 -1.00 8.35 -7.80
N PRO A 66 -1.61 8.29 -8.99
CA PRO A 66 -1.89 9.46 -9.81
C PRO A 66 -2.95 10.36 -9.17
N PRO A 67 -3.04 11.64 -9.59
CA PRO A 67 -4.10 12.54 -9.15
C PRO A 67 -5.43 12.09 -9.76
N GLY A 68 -6.54 12.44 -9.10
CA GLY A 68 -7.84 11.93 -9.54
C GLY A 68 -9.04 12.62 -8.93
N LYS A 69 -10.22 12.17 -9.36
CA LYS A 69 -11.51 12.62 -8.83
C LYS A 69 -12.37 11.41 -8.51
N SER A 70 -12.59 11.16 -7.24
CA SER A 70 -13.53 10.15 -6.79
C SER A 70 -14.94 10.74 -6.70
N LYS A 71 -15.86 10.22 -7.53
CA LYS A 71 -17.27 10.65 -7.53
C LYS A 71 -17.99 10.14 -6.27
N ALA A 72 -19.07 10.81 -5.89
CA ALA A 72 -19.89 10.40 -4.75
C ALA A 72 -20.39 8.96 -4.94
N ARG A 73 -20.29 8.13 -3.89
CA ARG A 73 -20.77 6.73 -3.87
C ARG A 73 -20.21 5.82 -4.98
N LYS A 74 -19.13 6.21 -5.66
CA LYS A 74 -18.55 5.43 -6.77
C LYS A 74 -17.19 4.84 -6.38
N THR A 75 -16.85 3.76 -7.06
CA THR A 75 -15.53 3.15 -7.04
C THR A 75 -14.73 3.66 -8.23
N MET A 76 -13.49 4.05 -7.99
CA MET A 76 -12.54 4.44 -9.02
C MET A 76 -11.40 3.42 -9.03
N ARG A 77 -10.96 3.03 -10.22
CA ARG A 77 -9.71 2.28 -10.39
C ARG A 77 -8.54 3.23 -10.58
N MET A 78 -7.40 2.87 -10.03
CA MET A 78 -6.14 3.57 -10.24
C MET A 78 -4.98 2.57 -10.20
N ASN A 79 -3.95 2.86 -10.98
CA ASN A 79 -2.70 2.13 -10.92
C ASN A 79 -1.78 2.83 -9.91
N VAL A 80 -1.22 2.05 -9.01
CA VAL A 80 -0.29 2.50 -7.98
C VAL A 80 1.03 1.80 -8.21
N THR A 81 2.12 2.58 -8.19
CA THR A 81 3.48 2.05 -8.23
C THR A 81 4.02 2.02 -6.81
N ILE A 82 4.52 0.87 -6.39
CA ILE A 82 5.02 0.60 -5.05
C ILE A 82 6.52 0.30 -5.18
N ASP A 83 7.35 1.08 -4.51
CA ASP A 83 8.80 0.88 -4.46
C ASP A 83 9.19 0.46 -3.04
N ILE A 84 9.84 -0.69 -2.90
CA ILE A 84 10.25 -1.30 -1.64
C ILE A 84 11.76 -1.51 -1.65
N ILE A 85 12.41 -1.05 -0.57
CA ILE A 85 13.82 -1.31 -0.28
C ILE A 85 13.89 -2.64 0.46
N THR A 86 14.16 -3.73 -0.26
CA THR A 86 14.07 -5.08 0.32
C THR A 86 15.11 -5.33 1.39
N ASP A 87 16.27 -4.67 1.34
CA ASP A 87 17.32 -4.78 2.36
C ASP A 87 16.82 -4.43 3.77
N LYS A 88 15.91 -3.46 3.88
CA LYS A 88 15.32 -3.07 5.18
C LYS A 88 14.38 -4.13 5.74
N ILE A 89 13.83 -4.99 4.88
CA ILE A 89 12.99 -6.12 5.29
C ILE A 89 13.90 -7.29 5.68
N VAL A 90 14.87 -7.63 4.82
CA VAL A 90 15.77 -8.77 5.02
C VAL A 90 16.68 -8.61 6.24
N SER A 91 17.10 -7.38 6.55
CA SER A 91 17.92 -7.09 7.73
C SER A 91 17.14 -7.07 9.05
N HIS A 92 15.81 -7.13 9.01
CA HIS A 92 15.00 -7.04 10.22
C HIS A 92 14.91 -8.43 10.89
N PRO A 93 15.21 -8.53 12.21
CA PRO A 93 15.32 -9.82 12.90
C PRO A 93 13.99 -10.60 12.92
N GLY A 94 12.85 -9.90 12.93
CA GLY A 94 11.52 -10.51 12.91
C GLY A 94 11.11 -11.16 11.59
N LEU A 95 11.90 -11.02 10.50
CA LEU A 95 11.56 -11.64 9.22
C LEU A 95 11.59 -13.16 9.28
N GLN A 96 12.54 -13.73 10.03
CA GLN A 96 12.65 -15.18 10.15
C GLN A 96 11.41 -15.77 10.83
N ASP A 97 10.90 -15.11 11.88
CA ASP A 97 9.67 -15.52 12.56
C ASP A 97 8.44 -15.43 11.64
N ASP A 98 8.36 -14.38 10.84
CA ASP A 98 7.27 -14.17 9.88
C ASP A 98 7.29 -15.23 8.76
N ILE A 99 8.48 -15.58 8.25
CA ILE A 99 8.66 -16.69 7.29
C ILE A 99 8.26 -18.03 7.93
N SER A 100 8.72 -18.30 9.16
CA SER A 100 8.40 -19.55 9.88
C SER A 100 6.91 -19.68 10.20
N SER A 101 6.23 -18.57 10.51
CA SER A 101 4.77 -18.55 10.69
C SER A 101 3.99 -18.61 9.36
N GLY A 102 4.66 -18.34 8.24
CA GLY A 102 4.07 -18.24 6.91
C GLY A 102 3.26 -16.96 6.68
N LEU A 103 3.27 -16.02 7.62
CA LEU A 103 2.47 -14.79 7.60
C LEU A 103 3.37 -13.56 7.64
N LEU A 104 3.18 -12.65 6.68
CA LEU A 104 3.87 -11.37 6.63
C LEU A 104 2.89 -10.23 6.81
N THR A 105 3.06 -9.44 7.88
CA THR A 105 2.23 -8.26 8.12
C THR A 105 2.98 -6.97 7.75
N MET A 106 2.34 -6.15 6.92
CA MET A 106 2.84 -4.84 6.52
C MET A 106 1.82 -3.75 6.86
N ASN A 107 2.34 -2.60 7.27
CA ASN A 107 1.54 -1.42 7.57
C ASN A 107 1.71 -0.37 6.48
N SER A 108 0.62 0.27 6.08
CA SER A 108 0.64 1.40 5.17
C SER A 108 -0.07 2.60 5.74
N TYR A 109 0.50 3.78 5.50
CA TYR A 109 -0.06 5.06 5.89
C TYR A 109 -0.13 6.00 4.70
N THR A 110 -1.34 6.46 4.40
CA THR A 110 -1.63 7.37 3.30
C THR A 110 -2.19 8.67 3.86
N SER A 111 -1.70 9.80 3.38
CA SER A 111 -2.25 11.12 3.70
C SER A 111 -2.48 11.90 2.42
N VAL A 112 -3.75 12.16 2.09
CA VAL A 112 -4.15 12.77 0.82
C VAL A 112 -4.96 14.02 1.08
N GLY A 113 -4.39 15.15 0.68
CA GLY A 113 -5.08 16.42 0.62
C GLY A 113 -5.94 16.52 -0.63
N GLY A 114 -7.12 17.13 -0.52
CA GLY A 114 -7.96 17.34 -1.67
C GLY A 114 -9.14 18.26 -1.40
N ARG A 115 -9.88 18.56 -2.46
CA ARG A 115 -11.05 19.43 -2.42
C ARG A 115 -12.33 18.60 -2.52
N VAL A 116 -13.24 18.83 -1.58
CA VAL A 116 -14.59 18.27 -1.60
C VAL A 116 -15.55 19.32 -2.15
N LYS A 117 -16.46 18.90 -3.02
CA LYS A 117 -17.58 19.75 -3.47
C LYS A 117 -18.83 19.36 -2.68
N LEU A 118 -19.24 20.22 -1.75
CA LEU A 118 -20.47 20.06 -0.97
C LEU A 118 -21.60 20.86 -1.63
N LEU A 119 -22.77 20.23 -1.81
CA LEU A 119 -24.00 20.87 -2.31
C LEU A 119 -23.80 21.76 -3.54
N ASN A 120 -22.94 21.34 -4.47
CA ASN A 120 -22.60 22.03 -5.71
C ASN A 120 -22.03 23.47 -5.64
N MET A 121 -21.90 24.09 -4.47
CA MET A 121 -21.40 25.47 -4.32
C MET A 121 -20.14 25.57 -3.45
N ILE A 122 -20.06 24.79 -2.37
CA ILE A 122 -19.00 24.97 -1.35
C ILE A 122 -17.83 24.04 -1.67
N LYS A 123 -16.65 24.62 -1.87
CA LYS A 123 -15.37 23.91 -2.00
C LYS A 123 -14.63 23.99 -0.67
N LYS A 124 -14.50 22.87 0.04
CA LYS A 124 -13.64 22.78 1.23
C LYS A 124 -12.43 21.93 0.93
N TYR A 125 -11.27 22.36 1.43
CA TYR A 125 -10.09 21.51 1.49
C TYR A 125 -10.25 20.55 2.65
N VAL A 126 -9.88 19.29 2.46
CA VAL A 126 -9.88 18.27 3.50
C VAL A 126 -8.64 17.40 3.33
N VAL A 127 -8.16 16.85 4.44
CA VAL A 127 -7.08 15.86 4.45
C VAL A 127 -7.67 14.53 4.89
N VAL A 128 -7.57 13.54 4.01
CA VAL A 128 -7.96 12.15 4.30
C VAL A 128 -6.72 11.37 4.67
N LYS A 129 -6.72 10.78 5.87
CA LYS A 129 -5.68 9.89 6.36
C LYS A 129 -6.21 8.47 6.38
N MET A 130 -5.40 7.51 5.93
CA MET A 130 -5.72 6.09 5.94
C MET A 130 -4.54 5.32 6.52
N ASN A 131 -4.82 4.49 7.52
CA ASN A 131 -3.86 3.53 8.08
C ASN A 131 -4.40 2.14 7.79
N CYS A 132 -3.62 1.30 7.11
CA CYS A 132 -3.98 -0.09 6.86
C CYS A 132 -2.92 -1.03 7.42
N SER A 133 -3.36 -2.10 8.07
CA SER A 133 -2.56 -3.29 8.37
C SER A 133 -2.99 -4.38 7.40
N ILE A 134 -2.04 -4.97 6.68
CA ILE A 134 -2.28 -5.99 5.66
C ILE A 134 -1.43 -7.20 6.02
N THR A 135 -2.06 -8.35 6.20
CA THR A 135 -1.39 -9.64 6.46
C THR A 135 -1.53 -10.50 5.23
N VAL A 136 -0.38 -10.93 4.69
CA VAL A 136 -0.27 -11.78 3.51
C VAL A 136 0.24 -13.14 3.93
N ASN A 137 -0.42 -14.19 3.45
CA ASN A 137 0.11 -15.55 3.57
C ASN A 137 1.15 -15.77 2.47
N ILE A 138 2.37 -16.08 2.88
CA ILE A 138 3.53 -16.22 2.00
C ILE A 138 3.36 -17.42 1.06
N THR A 139 2.81 -18.53 1.57
CA THR A 139 2.65 -19.78 0.83
C THR A 139 1.56 -19.68 -0.24
N SER A 140 0.37 -19.18 0.13
CA SER A 140 -0.74 -19.00 -0.81
C SER A 140 -0.66 -17.71 -1.62
N GLN A 141 0.30 -16.84 -1.32
CA GLN A 141 0.49 -15.53 -1.95
C GLN A 141 -0.79 -14.69 -1.97
N SER A 142 -1.59 -14.81 -0.91
CA SER A 142 -2.91 -14.20 -0.80
C SER A 142 -3.02 -13.34 0.44
N ILE A 143 -3.85 -12.28 0.35
CA ILE A 143 -4.17 -11.44 1.50
C ILE A 143 -5.06 -12.27 2.43
N GLN A 144 -4.57 -12.54 3.64
CA GLN A 144 -5.30 -13.26 4.67
C GLN A 144 -6.17 -12.30 5.49
N ASP A 145 -5.62 -11.14 5.87
CA ASP A 145 -6.35 -10.11 6.58
C ASP A 145 -5.98 -8.71 6.07
N GLN A 146 -6.96 -7.81 6.09
CA GLN A 146 -6.77 -6.42 5.76
C GLN A 146 -7.67 -5.53 6.61
N LYS A 147 -7.05 -4.76 7.50
CA LYS A 147 -7.73 -3.80 8.37
C LYS A 147 -7.32 -2.38 8.04
N CYS A 148 -8.25 -1.57 7.55
CA CYS A 148 -8.03 -0.17 7.21
C CYS A 148 -8.87 0.77 8.06
N THR A 149 -8.23 1.75 8.68
CA THR A 149 -8.89 2.85 9.40
C THR A 149 -8.71 4.15 8.63
N LYS A 150 -9.79 4.93 8.52
CA LYS A 150 -9.81 6.21 7.82
C LYS A 150 -10.14 7.33 8.81
N LYS A 151 -9.45 8.47 8.67
CA LYS A 151 -9.73 9.70 9.43
C LYS A 151 -9.78 10.87 8.44
N VAL A 152 -10.82 11.70 8.53
CA VAL A 152 -10.96 12.91 7.71
C VAL A 152 -10.73 14.12 8.61
N LYS A 153 -9.80 15.00 8.23
CA LYS A 153 -9.60 16.31 8.86
C LYS A 153 -10.12 17.39 7.90
N LEU A 154 -10.92 18.30 8.43
CA LEU A 154 -11.41 19.49 7.74
C LEU A 154 -10.38 20.61 7.81
#